data_AF-A0A842TJC5-F1
#
_entry.id   AF-A0A842TJC5-F1
#
_cell.length_a   1.000
_cell.length_b   1.000
_cell.length_c   1.000
_cell.angle_alpha   90.00
_cell.angle_beta   90.00
_cell.angle_gamma   90.00
#
_symmetry.space_group_name_H-M   'P 1'
#
loop_
_entity.id
_entity.type
_entity.pdbx_description
1 polymer ?
#
loop_
_entity_poly.entity_id
_entity_poly.type
_entity_poly.pdbx_seq_one_letter_code
_entity_poly.pdbx_strand_id
1 'polypeptide(L)'
;MTEPTKELINLSYPNLFNLNIKTINYHQKVKLYNGRSLELLPADHVLGSSQILFRNEYSILYSSDFLLTPKTEIPKEIDLLIVDATYGEPTQTRPSLEKIFDFLNNLIRSANRPIYFFTHQGKIQKTMHLLRTYCGNKKPIILSNKSYKIAKIYTKNGLNLGEFHQNNTDNGKEIIKNRNYIAFIDTSKKQKCDFFIKDSFKISLSGWIFNKPFIKIGKNHYSISFSAHADFNDLIEYIKNCKPKFVITDNFRFGSAEKLSSYIKKKLNINSIHLPIKNN
;
A
#
# COMPACT_ATOMS: atom_id res chain seq x y z
N MET A 1 10.45 15.51 -1.82
CA MET A 1 9.63 14.41 -1.26
C MET A 1 8.95 14.87 0.02
N THR A 2 8.00 14.12 0.57
CA THR A 2 7.38 14.47 1.86
C THR A 2 8.32 14.16 3.04
N GLU A 3 8.13 14.82 4.19
CA GLU A 3 8.92 14.56 5.40
C GLU A 3 8.81 13.10 5.88
N PRO A 4 7.63 12.46 5.92
CA PRO A 4 7.53 11.05 6.33
C PRO A 4 8.27 10.11 5.36
N THR A 5 8.30 10.43 4.06
CA THR A 5 9.09 9.67 3.09
C THR A 5 10.59 9.74 3.44
N LYS A 6 11.10 10.93 3.76
CA LYS A 6 12.49 11.11 4.18
C LYS A 6 12.80 10.33 5.46
N GLU A 7 11.97 10.42 6.49
CA GLU A 7 12.14 9.66 7.74
C GLU A 7 12.19 8.14 7.49
N LEU A 8 11.29 7.61 6.64
CA LEU A 8 11.23 6.19 6.31
C LEU A 8 12.43 5.70 5.50
N ILE A 9 12.91 6.49 4.54
CA ILE A 9 14.10 6.13 3.76
C ILE A 9 15.34 6.21 4.67
N ASN A 10 15.50 7.23 5.50
CA ASN A 10 16.61 7.34 6.46
C ASN A 10 16.71 6.10 7.36
N LEU A 11 15.58 5.61 7.85
CA LEU A 11 15.52 4.42 8.68
C LEU A 11 15.81 3.12 7.88
N SER A 12 15.38 3.06 6.62
CA SER A 12 15.46 1.84 5.81
C SER A 12 16.78 1.69 5.06
N TYR A 13 17.41 2.81 4.75
CA TYR A 13 18.60 2.93 3.91
C TYR A 13 19.53 4.03 4.44
N PRO A 14 20.14 3.83 5.63
CA PRO A 14 20.95 4.86 6.28
C PRO A 14 22.16 5.29 5.44
N ASN A 15 22.67 4.40 4.57
CA ASN A 15 23.85 4.66 3.73
C ASN A 15 23.53 5.38 2.41
N LEU A 16 22.26 5.64 2.10
CA LEU A 16 21.85 6.25 0.82
C LEU A 16 21.99 7.80 0.82
N PHE A 17 22.43 8.42 1.92
CA PHE A 17 22.32 9.88 2.08
C PHE A 17 23.64 10.61 2.26
N ASN A 18 24.26 10.93 1.12
CA ASN A 18 25.05 12.16 0.91
C ASN A 18 24.30 13.18 0.03
N LEU A 19 22.98 13.01 -0.15
CA LEU A 19 22.17 13.83 -1.06
C LEU A 19 21.49 15.00 -0.33
N ASN A 20 21.51 16.18 -0.93
CA ASN A 20 20.80 17.36 -0.43
C ASN A 20 19.28 17.21 -0.68
N ILE A 21 18.56 16.67 0.30
CA ILE A 21 17.12 16.37 0.16
C ILE A 21 16.27 17.48 0.74
N LYS A 22 15.53 18.14 -0.15
CA LYS A 22 14.48 19.07 0.22
C LYS A 22 13.15 18.34 0.42
N THR A 23 12.56 18.55 1.59
CA THR A 23 11.19 18.11 1.87
C THR A 23 10.19 19.18 1.45
N ILE A 24 9.03 18.71 0.98
CA ILE A 24 7.96 19.52 0.40
C ILE A 24 6.67 19.02 1.05
N ASN A 25 5.89 19.94 1.61
CA ASN A 25 4.57 19.60 2.16
C ASN A 25 3.57 19.35 1.02
N TYR A 26 2.51 18.58 1.30
CA TYR A 26 1.38 18.53 0.37
C TYR A 26 0.86 19.94 0.10
N HIS A 27 0.45 20.20 -1.13
CA HIS A 27 -0.01 21.51 -1.62
C HIS A 27 1.01 22.65 -1.66
N GLN A 28 2.24 22.42 -1.20
CA GLN A 28 3.29 23.41 -1.32
C GLN A 28 3.73 23.51 -2.78
N LYS A 29 3.44 24.65 -3.41
CA LYS A 29 3.90 24.97 -4.76
C LYS A 29 5.40 25.26 -4.74
N VAL A 30 6.17 24.41 -5.39
CA VAL A 30 7.60 24.63 -5.65
C VAL A 30 7.75 25.20 -7.06
N LYS A 31 8.21 26.46 -7.14
CA LYS A 31 8.56 27.08 -8.42
C LYS A 31 9.82 26.41 -8.97
N LEU A 32 9.74 26.00 -10.22
CA LEU A 32 10.83 25.46 -11.02
C LEU A 32 11.20 26.48 -12.12
N TYR A 33 12.27 26.20 -12.87
CA TYR A 33 12.69 27.07 -13.98
C TYR A 33 11.59 27.24 -15.05
N ASN A 34 11.55 28.43 -15.68
CA ASN A 34 10.62 28.84 -16.74
C ASN A 34 9.13 28.79 -16.33
N GLY A 35 8.79 29.29 -15.14
CA GLY A 35 7.39 29.46 -14.71
C GLY A 35 6.66 28.16 -14.35
N ARG A 36 7.35 27.01 -14.38
CA ARG A 36 6.81 25.71 -14.00
C ARG A 36 6.60 25.64 -12.48
N SER A 37 5.58 24.89 -12.06
CA SER A 37 5.36 24.60 -10.65
C SER A 37 5.13 23.11 -10.42
N LEU A 38 5.60 22.63 -9.27
CA LEU A 38 5.41 21.28 -8.79
C LEU A 38 4.68 21.32 -7.45
N GLU A 39 3.71 20.43 -7.30
CA GLU A 39 2.92 20.23 -6.08
C GLU A 39 2.86 18.73 -5.78
N LEU A 40 2.99 18.37 -4.49
CA LEU A 40 2.73 17.01 -4.04
C LEU A 40 1.28 16.91 -3.56
N LEU A 41 0.60 15.85 -3.96
CA LEU A 41 -0.78 15.55 -3.53
C LEU A 41 -0.85 14.19 -2.83
N PRO A 42 -1.75 13.96 -1.87
CA PRO A 42 -1.90 12.66 -1.21
C PRO A 42 -2.24 11.51 -2.17
N ALA A 43 -1.54 10.37 -2.07
CA ALA A 43 -1.79 9.15 -2.86
C ALA A 43 -2.28 7.93 -2.03
N ASP A 44 -2.20 8.01 -0.70
CA ASP A 44 -2.60 6.97 0.25
C ASP A 44 -2.11 5.52 -0.06
N HIS A 45 -0.95 5.35 -0.70
CA HIS A 45 -0.31 4.04 -0.86
C HIS A 45 0.40 3.58 0.43
N VAL A 46 1.33 4.41 0.90
CA VAL A 46 2.06 4.28 2.16
C VAL A 46 2.19 5.66 2.81
N LEU A 47 2.61 5.73 4.07
CA LEU A 47 2.81 7.03 4.72
C LEU A 47 3.76 7.92 3.92
N GLY A 48 3.30 9.13 3.61
CA GLY A 48 4.05 10.11 2.83
C GLY A 48 4.00 9.90 1.31
N SER A 49 3.35 8.84 0.81
CA SER A 49 3.19 8.63 -0.63
C SER A 49 2.46 9.81 -1.26
N SER A 50 2.96 10.25 -2.42
CA SER A 50 2.47 11.44 -3.07
C SER A 50 2.34 11.24 -4.56
N GLN A 51 1.27 11.79 -5.11
CA GLN A 51 1.16 12.11 -6.53
C GLN A 51 1.96 13.38 -6.78
N ILE A 52 2.41 13.56 -8.02
CA ILE A 52 3.15 14.75 -8.44
C ILE A 52 2.30 15.48 -9.48
N LEU A 53 1.85 16.67 -9.13
CA LEU A 53 1.15 17.56 -10.04
C LEU A 53 2.11 18.63 -10.53
N PHE A 54 2.34 18.64 -11.83
CA PHE A 54 3.14 19.63 -12.52
C PHE A 54 2.21 20.57 -13.30
N ARG A 55 2.45 21.88 -13.20
CA ARG A 55 1.71 22.90 -13.95
C ARG A 55 2.65 23.89 -14.64
N ASN A 56 2.43 24.09 -15.93
CA ASN A 56 2.87 25.24 -16.72
C ASN A 56 1.72 25.67 -17.65
N GLU A 57 1.94 25.76 -18.96
CA GLU A 57 0.91 25.81 -20.00
C GLU A 57 0.02 24.56 -20.02
N TYR A 58 0.55 23.41 -19.57
CA TYR A 58 -0.15 22.14 -19.43
C TYR A 58 -0.11 21.63 -17.99
N SER A 59 -1.07 20.79 -17.65
CA SER A 59 -1.16 20.08 -16.38
C SER A 59 -0.81 18.61 -16.57
N ILE A 60 0.19 18.13 -15.82
CA ILE A 60 0.65 16.74 -15.85
C ILE A 60 0.53 16.18 -14.44
N LEU A 61 -0.22 15.09 -14.30
CA LEU A 61 -0.36 14.37 -13.04
C LEU A 61 0.31 13.01 -13.14
N TYR A 62 1.31 12.75 -12.29
CA TYR A 62 1.80 11.40 -12.05
C TYR A 62 1.18 10.86 -10.77
N SER A 63 0.34 9.83 -10.87
CA SER A 63 -0.34 9.26 -9.70
C SER A 63 0.63 8.59 -8.72
N SER A 64 1.77 8.10 -9.21
CA SER A 64 2.58 7.10 -8.50
C SER A 64 1.74 5.87 -8.14
N ASP A 65 2.24 5.03 -7.23
CA ASP A 65 1.37 4.06 -6.56
C ASP A 65 0.36 4.78 -5.69
N PHE A 66 -0.88 4.34 -5.77
CA PHE A 66 -1.94 4.88 -4.93
C PHE A 66 -2.93 3.79 -4.57
N LEU A 67 -3.60 3.96 -3.43
CA LEU A 67 -4.83 3.24 -3.13
C LEU A 67 -5.97 4.25 -3.23
N LEU A 68 -7.09 3.91 -3.86
CA LEU A 68 -8.22 4.83 -3.90
C LEU A 68 -8.96 4.79 -2.56
N THR A 69 -8.85 5.88 -1.80
CA THR A 69 -9.58 6.07 -0.53
C THR A 69 -10.01 7.53 -0.44
N PRO A 70 -10.84 7.92 0.56
CA PRO A 70 -11.19 9.33 0.77
C PRO A 70 -9.99 10.26 1.01
N LYS A 71 -8.80 9.71 1.32
CA LYS A 71 -7.57 10.49 1.49
C LYS A 71 -6.81 10.71 0.19
N THR A 72 -7.18 10.02 -0.90
CA THR A 72 -6.53 10.16 -2.19
C THR A 72 -7.18 11.30 -2.95
N GLU A 73 -6.41 12.34 -3.22
CA GLU A 73 -6.93 13.51 -3.92
C GLU A 73 -6.90 13.32 -5.42
N ILE A 74 -7.97 13.72 -6.11
CA ILE A 74 -8.08 13.54 -7.56
C ILE A 74 -8.24 14.91 -8.21
N PRO A 75 -7.13 15.51 -8.70
CA PRO A 75 -7.21 16.70 -9.54
C PRO A 75 -8.10 16.47 -10.75
N LYS A 76 -8.87 17.48 -11.13
CA LYS A 76 -9.78 17.43 -12.28
C LYS A 76 -9.17 18.15 -13.47
N GLU A 77 -9.61 17.74 -14.66
CA GLU A 77 -9.33 18.42 -15.94
C GLU A 77 -7.84 18.54 -16.23
N ILE A 78 -7.14 17.39 -16.11
CA ILE A 78 -5.71 17.29 -16.35
C ILE A 78 -5.41 17.07 -17.84
N ASP A 79 -4.37 17.69 -18.40
CA ASP A 79 -4.00 17.48 -19.80
C ASP A 79 -3.39 16.08 -20.01
N LEU A 80 -2.47 15.69 -19.13
CA LEU A 80 -1.81 14.39 -19.15
C LEU A 80 -1.84 13.70 -17.78
N LEU A 81 -2.47 12.54 -17.72
CA LEU A 81 -2.41 11.65 -16.58
C LEU A 81 -1.44 10.49 -16.85
N ILE A 82 -0.43 10.33 -16.00
CA ILE A 82 0.42 9.14 -15.93
C ILE A 82 -0.04 8.33 -14.71
N VAL A 83 -0.65 7.17 -14.93
CA VAL A 83 -1.37 6.42 -13.89
C VAL A 83 -0.76 5.04 -13.62
N ASP A 84 -0.76 4.61 -12.36
CA ASP A 84 -0.49 3.22 -11.97
C ASP A 84 -1.33 2.26 -12.80
N ALA A 85 -0.74 1.13 -13.17
CA ALA A 85 -1.40 0.08 -13.93
C ALA A 85 -1.06 -1.33 -13.41
N THR A 86 -0.71 -1.43 -12.13
CA THR A 86 -0.45 -2.70 -11.45
C THR A 86 -1.61 -3.68 -11.64
N TYR A 87 -2.86 -3.19 -11.58
CA TYR A 87 -4.09 -3.97 -11.68
C TYR A 87 -5.00 -3.54 -12.85
N GLY A 88 -4.41 -3.41 -14.04
CA GLY A 88 -5.05 -2.87 -15.24
C GLY A 88 -6.08 -3.73 -15.97
N GLU A 89 -6.45 -4.92 -15.50
CA GLU A 89 -7.43 -5.80 -16.18
C GLU A 89 -8.77 -5.88 -15.44
N PRO A 90 -9.91 -6.00 -16.15
CA PRO A 90 -11.22 -6.18 -15.52
C PRO A 90 -11.29 -7.31 -14.49
N THR A 91 -10.56 -8.41 -14.73
CA THR A 91 -10.48 -9.56 -13.83
C THR A 91 -9.65 -9.31 -12.57
N GLN A 92 -8.94 -8.19 -12.49
CA GLN A 92 -8.10 -7.76 -11.37
C GLN A 92 -8.87 -6.86 -10.39
N THR A 93 -10.15 -7.16 -10.18
CA THR A 93 -11.05 -6.48 -9.24
C THR A 93 -11.12 -7.28 -7.94
N ARG A 94 -11.03 -6.63 -6.77
CA ARG A 94 -11.06 -7.30 -5.46
C ARG A 94 -12.43 -7.30 -4.82
N PRO A 95 -12.68 -8.20 -3.86
CA PRO A 95 -13.88 -8.11 -3.03
C PRO A 95 -13.78 -6.87 -2.13
N SER A 96 -14.94 -6.40 -1.63
CA SER A 96 -14.96 -5.29 -0.69
C SER A 96 -14.12 -5.58 0.56
N LEU A 97 -13.53 -4.52 1.13
CA LEU A 97 -12.76 -4.61 2.37
C LEU A 97 -13.60 -5.23 3.50
N GLU A 98 -14.90 -4.93 3.56
CA GLU A 98 -15.85 -5.52 4.52
C GLU A 98 -15.80 -7.06 4.49
N LYS A 99 -15.97 -7.68 3.32
CA LYS A 99 -15.94 -9.15 3.18
C LYS A 99 -14.58 -9.74 3.60
N ILE A 100 -13.50 -9.03 3.31
CA ILE A 100 -12.15 -9.45 3.72
C ILE A 100 -12.00 -9.37 5.24
N PHE A 101 -12.41 -8.26 5.85
CA PHE A 101 -12.24 -8.02 7.27
C PHE A 101 -13.25 -8.78 8.14
N ASP A 102 -14.43 -9.14 7.65
CA ASP A 102 -15.36 -10.04 8.34
C ASP A 102 -14.72 -11.40 8.60
N PHE A 103 -14.08 -11.96 7.57
CA PHE A 103 -13.33 -13.22 7.70
C PHE A 103 -12.16 -13.07 8.67
N LEU A 104 -11.35 -12.01 8.52
CA LEU A 104 -10.22 -11.77 9.41
C LEU A 104 -10.66 -11.59 10.86
N ASN A 105 -11.75 -10.86 11.11
CA ASN A 105 -12.29 -10.63 12.45
C ASN A 105 -12.69 -11.96 13.10
N ASN A 106 -13.43 -12.80 12.38
CA ASN A 106 -13.84 -14.13 12.87
C ASN A 106 -12.63 -15.03 13.18
N LEU A 107 -11.64 -15.05 12.29
CA LEU A 107 -10.41 -15.83 12.50
C LEU A 107 -9.65 -15.31 13.73
N ILE A 108 -9.48 -13.99 13.85
CA ILE A 108 -8.70 -13.39 14.94
C ILE A 108 -9.39 -13.59 16.29
N ARG A 109 -10.72 -13.47 16.35
CA ARG A 109 -11.50 -13.67 17.58
C ARG A 109 -11.53 -15.13 18.03
N SER A 110 -11.61 -16.08 17.10
CA SER A 110 -11.62 -17.52 17.40
C SER A 110 -10.24 -18.11 17.66
N ALA A 111 -9.17 -17.41 17.31
CA ALA A 111 -7.81 -17.89 17.48
C ALA A 111 -7.35 -17.83 18.94
N ASN A 112 -7.20 -19.00 19.58
CA ASN A 112 -6.55 -19.18 20.89
C ASN A 112 -5.04 -19.47 20.76
N ARG A 113 -4.42 -19.03 19.67
CA ARG A 113 -3.01 -19.24 19.34
C ARG A 113 -2.43 -18.02 18.63
N PRO A 114 -1.10 -17.91 18.49
CA PRO A 114 -0.49 -16.78 17.78
C PRO A 114 -0.95 -16.70 16.33
N ILE A 115 -1.10 -15.48 15.83
CA ILE A 115 -1.45 -15.22 14.43
C ILE A 115 -0.29 -14.51 13.76
N TYR A 116 0.24 -15.10 12.69
CA TYR A 116 1.34 -14.53 11.92
C TYR A 116 0.83 -13.99 10.59
N PHE A 117 1.00 -12.69 10.39
CA PHE A 117 0.80 -12.04 9.09
C PHE A 117 2.12 -12.03 8.32
N PHE A 118 2.09 -12.54 7.10
CA PHE A 118 3.18 -12.47 6.13
C PHE A 118 2.82 -11.45 5.05
N THR A 119 3.55 -10.34 5.01
CA THR A 119 3.31 -9.25 4.06
C THR A 119 4.58 -8.44 3.84
N HIS A 120 4.66 -7.69 2.74
CA HIS A 120 5.78 -6.77 2.50
C HIS A 120 5.79 -5.64 3.52
N GLN A 121 6.98 -5.15 3.89
CA GLN A 121 7.16 -4.11 4.91
C GLN A 121 6.23 -2.89 4.74
N GLY A 122 6.03 -2.41 3.51
CA GLY A 122 5.18 -1.24 3.22
C GLY A 122 3.68 -1.43 3.55
N LYS A 123 3.22 -2.68 3.68
CA LYS A 123 1.81 -3.02 3.97
C LYS A 123 1.56 -3.29 5.45
N ILE A 124 2.60 -3.49 6.27
CA ILE A 124 2.45 -3.89 7.67
C ILE A 124 1.63 -2.87 8.44
N GLN A 125 2.05 -1.60 8.46
CA GLN A 125 1.39 -0.56 9.26
C GLN A 125 -0.04 -0.28 8.78
N LYS A 126 -0.28 -0.31 7.47
CA LYS A 126 -1.65 -0.18 6.93
C LYS A 126 -2.53 -1.36 7.35
N THR A 127 -2.00 -2.58 7.34
CA THR A 127 -2.74 -3.76 7.85
C THR A 127 -3.02 -3.63 9.34
N MET A 128 -2.02 -3.24 10.15
CA MET A 128 -2.20 -3.02 11.58
C MET A 128 -3.33 -2.02 11.84
N HIS A 129 -3.32 -0.89 11.12
CA HIS A 129 -4.37 0.12 11.22
C HIS A 129 -5.75 -0.44 10.87
N LEU A 130 -5.87 -1.13 9.73
CA LEU A 130 -7.16 -1.70 9.31
C LEU A 130 -7.66 -2.78 10.28
N LEU A 131 -6.79 -3.59 10.87
CA LEU A 131 -7.17 -4.54 11.91
C LEU A 131 -7.73 -3.84 13.17
N ARG A 132 -7.21 -2.66 13.53
CA ARG A 132 -7.77 -1.86 14.63
C ARG A 132 -9.12 -1.26 14.24
N THR A 133 -9.20 -0.65 13.07
CA THR A 133 -10.39 0.06 12.60
C THR A 133 -11.56 -0.88 12.33
N TYR A 134 -11.33 -2.00 11.63
CA TYR A 134 -12.41 -2.90 11.20
C TYR A 134 -12.67 -4.07 12.14
N CYS A 135 -11.64 -4.65 12.77
CA CYS A 135 -11.85 -5.80 13.66
C CYS A 135 -12.05 -5.40 15.12
N GLY A 136 -11.79 -4.15 15.51
CA GLY A 136 -11.79 -3.71 16.92
C GLY A 136 -10.82 -4.52 17.80
N ASN A 137 -9.85 -5.20 17.19
CA ASN A 137 -9.03 -6.17 17.88
C ASN A 137 -8.05 -5.49 18.82
N LYS A 138 -7.96 -5.97 20.06
CA LYS A 138 -7.04 -5.48 21.10
C LYS A 138 -5.84 -6.40 21.37
N LYS A 139 -5.65 -7.48 20.59
CA LYS A 139 -4.48 -8.35 20.79
C LYS A 139 -3.19 -7.54 20.58
N PRO A 140 -2.19 -7.71 21.45
CA PRO A 140 -0.91 -7.04 21.29
C PRO A 140 -0.24 -7.49 20.00
N ILE A 141 0.43 -6.55 19.32
CA ILE A 141 1.18 -6.84 18.10
C ILE A 141 2.67 -6.93 18.42
N ILE A 142 3.31 -8.03 18.00
CA ILE A 142 4.75 -8.23 18.10
C ILE A 142 5.41 -7.90 16.77
N LEU A 143 6.45 -7.05 16.83
CA LEU A 143 7.18 -6.56 15.68
C LEU A 143 8.69 -6.81 15.83
N SER A 144 9.37 -6.97 14.70
CA SER A 144 10.82 -6.86 14.65
C SER A 144 11.28 -5.43 15.01
N ASN A 145 12.53 -5.25 15.43
CA ASN A 145 13.09 -3.92 15.74
C ASN A 145 12.85 -2.89 14.60
N LYS A 146 13.13 -3.27 13.35
CA LYS A 146 12.89 -2.39 12.19
C LYS A 146 11.41 -2.04 12.03
N SER A 147 10.53 -3.04 12.05
CA SER A 147 9.09 -2.83 11.88
C SER A 147 8.49 -2.01 13.03
N TYR A 148 9.00 -2.16 14.26
CA TYR A 148 8.62 -1.36 15.41
C TYR A 148 9.01 0.12 15.26
N LYS A 149 10.24 0.41 14.81
CA LYS A 149 10.68 1.79 14.54
C LYS A 149 9.82 2.44 13.45
N ILE A 150 9.47 1.70 12.39
CA ILE A 150 8.54 2.18 11.34
C ILE A 150 7.14 2.42 11.92
N ALA A 151 6.62 1.50 12.75
CA ALA A 151 5.32 1.67 13.39
C ALA A 151 5.26 2.93 14.29
N LYS A 152 6.36 3.25 14.99
CA LYS A 152 6.47 4.52 15.73
C LYS A 152 6.38 5.75 14.84
N ILE A 153 7.03 5.76 13.67
CA ILE A 153 6.92 6.86 12.69
C ILE A 153 5.45 7.02 12.24
N TYR A 154 4.77 5.92 11.91
CA TYR A 154 3.36 5.95 11.53
C TYR A 154 2.45 6.46 12.65
N THR A 155 2.71 6.05 13.89
CA THR A 155 1.93 6.51 15.07
C THR A 155 2.16 8.01 15.34
N LYS A 156 3.41 8.49 15.24
CA LYS A 156 3.76 9.91 15.31
C LYS A 156 3.01 10.74 14.25
N ASN A 157 2.75 10.15 13.09
CA ASN A 157 1.98 10.77 12.00
C ASN A 157 0.46 10.50 12.09
N GLY A 158 -0.04 10.14 13.28
CA GLY A 158 -1.48 10.07 13.56
C GLY A 158 -2.18 8.77 13.17
N LEU A 159 -1.45 7.75 12.70
CA LEU A 159 -2.08 6.46 12.37
C LEU A 159 -2.28 5.61 13.63
N ASN A 160 -3.52 5.22 13.92
CA ASN A 160 -3.81 4.31 15.02
C ASN A 160 -3.38 2.88 14.66
N LEU A 161 -2.33 2.38 15.33
CA LEU A 161 -1.83 1.02 15.19
C LEU A 161 -2.18 0.11 16.40
N GLY A 162 -2.81 0.69 17.43
CA GLY A 162 -3.02 0.07 18.74
C GLY A 162 -1.72 -0.31 19.45
N GLU A 163 -1.81 -1.26 20.37
CA GLU A 163 -0.66 -1.71 21.16
C GLU A 163 0.30 -2.59 20.34
N PHE A 164 1.60 -2.23 20.34
CA PHE A 164 2.65 -3.00 19.69
C PHE A 164 3.98 -2.98 20.45
N HIS A 165 4.71 -4.09 20.41
CA HIS A 165 5.95 -4.33 21.17
C HIS A 165 7.07 -4.90 20.31
N GLN A 166 8.31 -4.63 20.72
CA GLN A 166 9.49 -5.22 20.12
C GLN A 166 9.68 -6.65 20.60
N ASN A 167 9.90 -7.59 19.67
CA ASN A 167 10.01 -9.01 19.97
C ASN A 167 11.17 -9.41 20.92
N ASN A 168 12.21 -8.60 21.03
CA ASN A 168 13.42 -8.89 21.81
C ASN A 168 13.46 -8.18 23.18
N THR A 169 12.45 -7.39 23.53
CA THR A 169 12.30 -6.76 24.86
C THR A 169 11.66 -7.72 25.85
N ASP A 170 11.83 -7.48 27.15
CA ASP A 170 11.28 -8.39 28.17
C ASP A 170 9.76 -8.44 28.15
N ASN A 171 9.10 -7.29 28.02
CA ASN A 171 7.64 -7.24 27.82
C ASN A 171 7.21 -7.98 26.54
N GLY A 172 7.95 -7.81 25.43
CA GLY A 172 7.69 -8.53 24.19
C GLY A 172 7.83 -10.05 24.36
N LYS A 173 8.87 -10.51 25.05
CA LYS A 173 9.09 -11.94 25.36
C LYS A 173 7.97 -12.50 26.24
N GLU A 174 7.49 -11.74 27.21
CA GLU A 174 6.37 -12.12 28.08
C GLU A 174 5.07 -12.31 27.28
N ILE A 175 4.73 -11.35 26.41
CA ILE A 175 3.57 -11.47 25.52
C ILE A 175 3.70 -12.69 24.60
N ILE A 176 4.89 -12.97 24.09
CA ILE A 176 5.15 -14.15 23.24
C ILE A 176 4.92 -15.45 24.05
N LYS A 177 5.36 -15.52 25.31
CA LYS A 177 5.10 -16.67 26.20
C LYS A 177 3.61 -16.90 26.42
N ASN A 178 2.81 -15.84 26.51
CA ASN A 178 1.36 -15.91 26.69
C ASN A 178 0.61 -16.41 25.44
N ARG A 179 1.29 -16.56 24.29
CA ARG A 179 0.76 -17.11 23.02
C ARG A 179 -0.49 -16.43 22.46
N ASN A 180 -0.91 -15.29 23.01
CA ASN A 180 -2.09 -14.54 22.59
C ASN A 180 -1.69 -13.21 21.94
N TYR A 181 -1.09 -13.28 20.75
CA TYR A 181 -0.58 -12.10 20.03
C TYR A 181 -0.74 -12.23 18.51
N ILE A 182 -0.62 -11.09 17.84
CA ILE A 182 -0.45 -11.00 16.39
C ILE A 182 1.00 -10.64 16.11
N ALA A 183 1.64 -11.27 15.13
CA ALA A 183 2.98 -10.92 14.69
C ALA A 183 3.01 -10.62 13.19
N PHE A 184 3.76 -9.60 12.79
CA PHE A 184 4.00 -9.30 11.39
C PHE A 184 5.42 -9.69 10.98
N ILE A 185 5.51 -10.46 9.91
CA ILE A 185 6.76 -10.96 9.33
C ILE A 185 6.82 -10.49 7.88
N ASP A 186 7.97 -9.92 7.51
CA ASP A 186 8.23 -9.60 6.11
C ASP A 186 8.25 -10.88 5.27
N THR A 187 7.52 -10.90 4.16
CA THR A 187 7.41 -12.07 3.27
C THR A 187 8.78 -12.61 2.84
N SER A 188 9.81 -11.76 2.67
CA SER A 188 11.18 -12.18 2.35
C SER A 188 11.82 -13.10 3.40
N LYS A 189 11.32 -13.06 4.64
CA LYS A 189 11.81 -13.88 5.77
C LYS A 189 10.93 -15.09 6.07
N LYS A 190 9.86 -15.30 5.30
CA LYS A 190 8.87 -16.36 5.54
C LYS A 190 9.49 -17.75 5.66
N GLN A 191 10.32 -18.16 4.70
CA GLN A 191 10.96 -19.49 4.71
C GLN A 191 11.80 -19.74 5.96
N LYS A 192 12.57 -18.75 6.40
CA LYS A 192 13.40 -18.86 7.62
C LYS A 192 12.54 -19.00 8.87
N CYS A 193 11.37 -18.36 8.92
CA CYS A 193 10.48 -18.35 10.07
C CYS A 193 9.57 -19.59 10.14
N ASP A 194 9.23 -20.20 8.99
CA ASP A 194 8.31 -21.34 8.94
C ASP A 194 8.79 -22.55 9.76
N PHE A 195 10.10 -22.70 9.97
CA PHE A 195 10.70 -23.75 10.81
C PHE A 195 10.45 -23.54 12.32
N PHE A 196 10.42 -22.29 12.77
CA PHE A 196 10.29 -21.93 14.20
C PHE A 196 8.85 -21.71 14.64
N ILE A 197 7.95 -21.40 13.70
CA ILE A 197 6.54 -21.10 13.98
C ILE A 197 5.75 -22.41 14.01
N LYS A 198 5.53 -22.92 15.23
CA LYS A 198 4.69 -24.10 15.50
C LYS A 198 3.38 -23.72 16.20
N ASP A 199 2.31 -24.43 15.84
CA ASP A 199 0.96 -24.25 16.37
C ASP A 199 0.48 -22.79 16.35
N SER A 200 0.32 -22.25 15.14
CA SER A 200 -0.12 -20.87 14.91
C SER A 200 -1.12 -20.81 13.76
N PHE A 201 -1.82 -19.68 13.65
CA PHE A 201 -2.46 -19.28 12.40
C PHE A 201 -1.46 -18.50 11.54
N LYS A 202 -1.49 -18.74 10.23
CA LYS A 202 -0.68 -18.07 9.24
C LYS A 202 -1.60 -17.36 8.25
N ILE A 203 -1.35 -16.08 8.03
CA ILE A 203 -2.13 -15.23 7.14
C ILE A 203 -1.15 -14.59 6.18
N SER A 204 -1.23 -14.91 4.89
CA SER A 204 -0.45 -14.24 3.86
C SER A 204 -1.32 -13.18 3.18
N LEU A 205 -0.81 -11.97 3.00
CA LEU A 205 -1.52 -10.92 2.28
C LEU A 205 -1.03 -10.89 0.82
N SER A 206 -1.94 -11.14 -0.12
CA SER A 206 -1.61 -11.16 -1.55
C SER A 206 -2.47 -10.16 -2.31
N GLY A 207 -1.81 -9.35 -3.15
CA GLY A 207 -2.50 -8.45 -4.07
C GLY A 207 -3.05 -9.14 -5.32
N TRP A 208 -2.74 -10.44 -5.51
CA TRP A 208 -3.05 -11.23 -6.70
C TRP A 208 -4.19 -12.24 -6.47
N ILE A 209 -5.08 -11.94 -5.53
CA ILE A 209 -6.34 -12.65 -5.32
C ILE A 209 -7.44 -11.64 -5.58
N PHE A 210 -8.34 -11.93 -6.52
CA PHE A 210 -9.32 -10.96 -7.00
C PHE A 210 -10.77 -11.41 -6.73
N ASN A 211 -11.12 -12.64 -7.09
CA ASN A 211 -12.51 -13.09 -7.03
C ASN A 211 -12.96 -13.62 -5.66
N LYS A 212 -12.06 -13.76 -4.69
CA LYS A 212 -12.34 -14.34 -3.37
C LYS A 212 -11.69 -13.51 -2.27
N PRO A 213 -12.34 -13.32 -1.10
CA PRO A 213 -11.74 -12.58 0.01
C PRO A 213 -10.51 -13.31 0.57
N PHE A 214 -10.50 -14.64 0.49
CA PHE A 214 -9.39 -15.47 0.91
C PHE A 214 -9.36 -16.82 0.18
N ILE A 215 -8.22 -17.50 0.27
CA ILE A 215 -8.01 -18.88 -0.15
C ILE A 215 -7.34 -19.62 1.01
N LYS A 216 -7.84 -20.80 1.36
CA LYS A 216 -7.16 -21.68 2.34
C LYS A 216 -6.04 -22.43 1.63
N ILE A 217 -4.80 -22.24 2.08
CA ILE A 217 -3.59 -22.86 1.48
C ILE A 217 -2.96 -23.93 2.37
N GLY A 218 -3.50 -24.14 3.57
CA GLY A 218 -3.08 -25.20 4.49
C GLY A 218 -4.00 -25.29 5.71
N LYS A 219 -3.73 -26.23 6.62
CA LYS A 219 -4.57 -26.53 7.80
C LYS A 219 -4.97 -25.27 8.60
N ASN A 220 -3.98 -24.40 8.87
CA ASN A 220 -4.14 -23.12 9.58
C ASN A 220 -3.53 -21.95 8.78
N HIS A 221 -3.50 -22.05 7.44
CA HIS A 221 -2.87 -21.06 6.58
C HIS A 221 -3.86 -20.55 5.54
N TYR A 222 -4.07 -19.24 5.56
CA TYR A 222 -4.93 -18.52 4.62
C TYR A 222 -4.13 -17.48 3.85
N SER A 223 -4.45 -17.30 2.58
CA SER A 223 -4.00 -16.18 1.76
C SER A 223 -5.18 -15.24 1.55
N ILE A 224 -5.02 -13.97 1.87
CA ILE A 224 -6.08 -12.95 1.86
C ILE A 224 -5.89 -12.05 0.65
N SER A 225 -6.99 -11.71 -0.01
CA SER A 225 -7.03 -10.68 -1.04
C SER A 225 -6.79 -9.31 -0.40
N PHE A 226 -5.56 -8.79 -0.50
CA PHE A 226 -5.22 -7.49 0.05
C PHE A 226 -4.03 -6.87 -0.69
N SER A 227 -4.23 -5.64 -1.19
CA SER A 227 -3.18 -4.83 -1.78
C SER A 227 -3.23 -3.40 -1.27
N ALA A 228 -2.11 -2.70 -1.42
CA ALA A 228 -2.01 -1.26 -1.15
C ALA A 228 -2.11 -0.43 -2.44
N HIS A 229 -2.62 -1.02 -3.53
CA HIS A 229 -2.84 -0.34 -4.80
C HIS A 229 -4.31 -0.42 -5.18
N ALA A 230 -4.77 0.61 -5.90
CA ALA A 230 -6.02 0.63 -6.62
C ALA A 230 -6.20 -0.65 -7.45
N ASP A 231 -7.34 -1.29 -7.31
CA ASP A 231 -7.73 -2.37 -8.23
C ASP A 231 -8.24 -1.82 -9.56
N PHE A 232 -8.71 -2.69 -10.46
CA PHE A 232 -9.21 -2.23 -11.75
C PHE A 232 -10.36 -1.21 -11.65
N ASN A 233 -11.34 -1.45 -10.78
CA ASN A 233 -12.48 -0.55 -10.62
C ASN A 233 -12.03 0.80 -10.05
N ASP A 234 -11.14 0.77 -9.06
CA ASP A 234 -10.54 1.98 -8.48
C ASP A 234 -9.79 2.79 -9.55
N LEU A 235 -9.02 2.13 -10.42
CA LEU A 235 -8.30 2.79 -11.52
C LEU A 235 -9.26 3.48 -12.49
N ILE A 236 -10.34 2.80 -12.89
CA ILE A 236 -11.34 3.37 -13.80
C ILE A 236 -12.10 4.53 -13.13
N GLU A 237 -12.45 4.41 -11.86
CA GLU A 237 -13.08 5.49 -11.09
C GLU A 237 -12.17 6.71 -10.99
N TYR A 238 -10.90 6.49 -10.64
CA TYR A 238 -9.91 7.55 -10.55
C TYR A 238 -9.74 8.29 -11.88
N ILE A 239 -9.60 7.58 -13.00
CA ILE A 239 -9.46 8.18 -14.34
C ILE A 239 -10.70 8.99 -14.73
N LYS A 240 -11.91 8.44 -14.49
CA LYS A 240 -13.17 9.14 -14.77
C LYS A 240 -13.31 10.43 -13.97
N ASN A 241 -12.94 10.41 -12.69
CA ASN A 241 -13.00 11.57 -11.81
C ASN A 241 -11.92 12.61 -12.15
N CYS A 242 -10.75 12.17 -12.61
CA CYS A 242 -9.65 13.03 -13.05
C CYS A 242 -9.96 13.76 -14.37
N LYS A 243 -10.76 13.15 -15.26
CA LYS A 243 -11.11 13.69 -16.59
C LYS A 243 -9.90 14.13 -17.42
N PRO A 244 -8.90 13.25 -17.66
CA PRO A 244 -7.71 13.63 -18.40
C PRO A 244 -7.97 13.75 -19.90
N LYS A 245 -7.25 14.63 -20.60
CA LYS A 245 -7.26 14.67 -22.08
C LYS A 245 -6.46 13.52 -22.70
N PHE A 246 -5.40 13.07 -22.03
CA PHE A 246 -4.56 11.96 -22.46
C PHE A 246 -4.08 11.12 -21.26
N VAL A 247 -3.96 9.80 -21.43
CA VAL A 247 -3.49 8.89 -20.38
C VAL A 247 -2.28 8.06 -20.81
N ILE A 248 -1.23 8.06 -19.99
CA ILE A 248 -0.15 7.09 -20.04
C ILE A 248 -0.34 6.10 -18.90
N THR A 249 -0.46 4.82 -19.20
CA THR A 249 -0.45 3.76 -18.18
C THR A 249 1.00 3.34 -17.91
N ASP A 250 1.41 3.38 -16.64
CA ASP A 250 2.78 3.07 -16.21
C ASP A 250 3.04 1.55 -16.32
N ASN A 251 3.88 1.17 -17.28
CA ASN A 251 4.31 -0.19 -17.59
C ASN A 251 5.72 -0.51 -17.05
N PHE A 252 6.30 0.35 -16.21
CA PHE A 252 7.60 0.08 -15.61
C PHE A 252 7.53 -1.13 -14.68
N ARG A 253 6.35 -1.35 -14.09
CA ARG A 253 6.09 -2.46 -13.17
C ARG A 253 5.62 -3.70 -13.92
N PHE A 254 5.63 -4.82 -13.20
CA PHE A 254 4.84 -5.99 -13.59
C PHE A 254 3.36 -5.65 -13.38
N GLY A 255 2.55 -5.78 -14.42
CA GLY A 255 1.15 -5.36 -14.40
C GLY A 255 0.52 -5.45 -15.77
N SER A 256 -0.60 -4.75 -15.95
CA SER A 256 -1.47 -4.88 -17.11
C SER A 256 -1.69 -3.54 -17.81
N ALA A 257 -0.62 -2.74 -17.90
CA ALA A 257 -0.63 -1.39 -18.46
C ALA A 257 -1.17 -1.31 -19.89
N GLU A 258 -0.78 -2.24 -20.76
CA GLU A 258 -1.29 -2.31 -22.13
C GLU A 258 -2.81 -2.58 -22.17
N LYS A 259 -3.29 -3.51 -21.34
CA LYS A 259 -4.71 -3.85 -21.26
C LYS A 259 -5.53 -2.70 -20.69
N LEU A 260 -5.01 -2.00 -19.69
CA LEU A 260 -5.64 -0.78 -19.14
C LEU A 260 -5.74 0.31 -20.20
N SER A 261 -4.64 0.58 -20.92
CA SER A 261 -4.62 1.58 -22.00
C SER A 261 -5.63 1.26 -23.10
N SER A 262 -5.70 -0.03 -23.49
CA SER A 262 -6.69 -0.52 -24.45
C SER A 262 -8.13 -0.36 -23.96
N TYR A 263 -8.38 -0.62 -22.67
CA TYR A 263 -9.69 -0.42 -22.05
C TYR A 263 -10.07 1.06 -22.04
N ILE A 264 -9.16 1.95 -21.62
CA ILE A 264 -9.39 3.41 -21.58
C ILE A 264 -9.80 3.93 -22.96
N LYS A 265 -9.06 3.57 -24.01
CA LYS A 265 -9.39 3.91 -25.40
C LYS A 265 -10.79 3.44 -25.80
N LYS A 266 -11.08 2.15 -25.59
CA LYS A 266 -12.31 1.50 -26.09
C LYS A 266 -13.56 1.84 -25.27
N LYS A 267 -13.42 2.08 -23.97
CA LYS A 267 -14.55 2.18 -23.03
C LYS A 267 -14.73 3.55 -22.41
N LEU A 268 -13.65 4.35 -22.28
CA LEU A 268 -13.74 5.72 -21.78
C LEU A 268 -13.63 6.77 -22.89
N ASN A 269 -13.29 6.36 -24.11
CA ASN A 269 -13.07 7.26 -25.25
C ASN A 269 -12.01 8.34 -24.98
N ILE A 270 -10.96 7.97 -24.24
CA ILE A 270 -9.81 8.84 -23.94
C ILE A 270 -8.58 8.29 -24.66
N ASN A 271 -7.79 9.15 -25.28
CA ASN A 271 -6.53 8.75 -25.89
C ASN A 271 -5.58 8.21 -24.82
N SER A 272 -5.06 7.00 -25.04
CA SER A 272 -4.15 6.37 -24.09
C SER A 272 -3.04 5.57 -24.75
N ILE A 273 -1.85 5.59 -24.15
CA ILE A 273 -0.76 4.65 -24.46
C ILE A 273 -0.23 4.03 -23.17
N HIS A 274 0.59 2.98 -23.29
CA HIS A 274 1.33 2.41 -22.16
C HIS A 274 2.83 2.66 -22.37
N LEU A 275 3.54 3.02 -21.31
CA LEU A 275 5.00 3.28 -21.38
C LEU A 275 5.73 2.72 -20.14
N PRO A 276 6.96 2.21 -20.29
CA PRO A 276 7.68 2.01 -21.55
C PRO A 276 7.04 0.92 -22.41
N ILE A 277 7.21 1.04 -23.74
CA ILE A 277 6.92 -0.05 -24.67
C ILE A 277 7.99 -1.10 -24.41
N LYS A 278 7.59 -2.29 -23.96
CA LYS A 278 8.50 -3.42 -23.83
C LYS A 278 8.68 -4.00 -25.23
N ASN A 279 9.90 -3.97 -25.75
CA ASN A 279 10.22 -4.71 -26.95
C ASN A 279 10.14 -6.19 -26.60
N ASN A 280 9.23 -6.92 -27.25
CA ASN A 280 9.16 -8.37 -27.19
C ASN A 280 10.41 -8.99 -27.81
#